data_AF-A0A315REU9-F1
#
_entry.id   AF-A0A315REU9-F1
#
_cell.length_a   1.000
_cell.length_b   1.000
_cell.length_c   1.000
_cell.angle_alpha   90.00
_cell.angle_beta   90.00
_cell.angle_gamma   90.00
#
_symmetry.space_group_name_H-M   'P 1'
#
loop_
_entity.id
_entity.type
_entity.pdbx_description
1 polymer ?
#
loop_
_entity_poly.entity_id
_entity_poly.type
_entity_poly.pdbx_seq_one_letter_code
_entity_poly.pdbx_strand_id
1 'polypeptide(L)'
;MASIANFMALLVYFNQNWPANFLNIAAIIGILLALAIAVKILVEYKNIAFALVIIWALIGIIGAHLSYQSPVMAIIITAAISILIISIKIIKVLSS
;
A
#
# COMPACT_ATOMS: atom_id res chain seq x y z
N MET A 1 -14.72 -4.25 -5.44
CA MET A 1 -13.50 -3.89 -4.68
C MET A 1 -13.70 -4.03 -3.18
N ALA A 2 -14.78 -3.49 -2.58
CA ALA A 2 -15.09 -3.67 -1.16
C ALA A 2 -15.26 -5.15 -0.72
N SER A 3 -15.76 -6.03 -1.60
CA SER A 3 -15.92 -7.47 -1.28
C SER A 3 -14.59 -8.19 -1.08
N ILE A 4 -13.54 -7.85 -1.83
CA ILE A 4 -12.22 -8.48 -1.70
C ILE A 4 -11.54 -8.03 -0.40
N ALA A 5 -11.64 -6.75 -0.06
CA ALA A 5 -11.15 -6.23 1.21
C ALA A 5 -11.87 -6.86 2.41
N ASN A 6 -13.20 -6.99 2.33
CA ASN A 6 -13.99 -7.66 3.37
C ASN A 6 -13.68 -9.16 3.46
N PHE A 7 -13.44 -9.84 2.33
CA PHE A 7 -13.07 -11.25 2.31
C PHE A 7 -11.67 -11.50 2.89
N MET A 8 -10.69 -10.63 2.59
CA MET A 8 -9.38 -10.66 3.23
C MET A 8 -9.47 -10.38 4.73
N ALA A 9 -10.27 -9.40 5.15
CA ALA A 9 -10.53 -9.14 6.56
C ALA A 9 -11.17 -10.36 7.25
N LEU A 10 -12.10 -11.04 6.58
CA LEU A 10 -12.77 -12.24 7.10
C LEU A 10 -11.82 -13.43 7.21
N LEU A 11 -10.99 -13.70 6.19
CA LEU A 11 -9.96 -14.75 6.19
C LEU A 11 -8.92 -14.57 7.30
N VAL A 12 -8.60 -13.31 7.59
CA VAL A 12 -7.68 -12.91 8.66
C VAL A 12 -8.32 -13.11 10.04
N TYR A 13 -9.57 -12.68 10.20
CA TYR A 13 -10.27 -12.75 11.49
C TYR A 13 -10.69 -14.18 11.85
N PHE A 14 -11.01 -15.03 10.87
CA PHE A 14 -11.54 -16.38 11.12
C PHE A 14 -10.49 -17.44 11.46
N ASN A 15 -9.20 -17.16 11.32
CA ASN A 15 -8.18 -18.17 11.57
C ASN A 15 -7.17 -17.66 12.61
N GLN A 16 -7.44 -17.97 13.88
CA GLN A 16 -6.55 -17.67 15.01
C GLN A 16 -5.17 -18.35 14.92
N ASN A 17 -4.95 -19.22 13.92
CA ASN A 17 -3.69 -19.95 13.70
C ASN A 17 -2.83 -19.38 12.57
N TRP A 18 -3.15 -18.20 12.02
CA TRP A 18 -2.19 -17.55 11.13
C TRP A 18 -0.91 -17.25 11.91
N PRO A 19 0.28 -17.54 11.35
CA PRO A 19 1.53 -17.16 11.96
C PRO A 19 1.50 -15.68 12.32
N ALA A 20 2.05 -15.30 13.49
CA ALA A 20 1.98 -13.93 14.02
C ALA A 20 2.43 -12.83 13.02
N ASN A 21 3.22 -13.20 12.00
CA ASN A 21 3.74 -12.29 10.97
C ASN A 21 3.00 -12.36 9.62
N PHE A 22 2.07 -13.30 9.41
CA PHE A 22 1.43 -13.47 8.10
C PHE A 22 0.72 -12.20 7.63
N LEU A 23 -0.01 -11.56 8.53
CA LEU A 23 -0.69 -10.30 8.25
C LEU A 23 0.26 -9.19 7.84
N ASN A 24 1.42 -9.11 8.51
CA ASN A 24 2.42 -8.11 8.21
C ASN A 24 3.04 -8.37 6.84
N ILE A 25 3.31 -9.64 6.52
CA ILE A 25 3.82 -10.06 5.20
C ILE A 25 2.79 -9.77 4.11
N ALA A 26 1.52 -10.10 4.33
CA ALA A 26 0.44 -9.84 3.39
C ALA A 26 0.27 -8.33 3.13
N ALA A 27 0.35 -7.50 4.17
CA ALA A 27 0.31 -6.04 4.04
C ALA A 27 1.50 -5.52 3.23
N ILE A 28 2.72 -5.99 3.50
CA ILE A 28 3.93 -5.61 2.74
C ILE A 28 3.79 -6.00 1.27
N ILE A 29 3.37 -7.25 0.98
CA ILE A 29 3.15 -7.71 -0.40
C ILE A 29 2.07 -6.86 -1.10
N GLY A 30 0.98 -6.54 -0.40
CA GLY A 30 -0.08 -5.67 -0.90
C GLY A 30 0.43 -4.29 -1.28
N ILE A 31 1.28 -3.67 -0.45
CA ILE A 31 1.91 -2.37 -0.72
C ILE A 31 2.81 -2.47 -1.97
N LEU A 32 3.65 -3.51 -2.07
CA LEU A 32 4.56 -3.70 -3.19
C LEU A 32 3.81 -3.91 -4.51
N LEU A 33 2.71 -4.67 -4.49
CA LEU A 33 1.85 -4.85 -5.66
C LEU A 33 1.16 -3.54 -6.06
N ALA A 34 0.64 -2.79 -5.08
CA ALA A 34 0.05 -1.48 -5.33
C ALA A 34 1.08 -0.50 -5.95
N LEU A 35 2.32 -0.50 -5.45
CA LEU A 35 3.42 0.27 -6.02
C LEU A 35 3.69 -0.12 -7.48
N ALA A 36 3.84 -1.41 -7.77
CA ALA A 36 4.13 -1.88 -9.12
C ALA A 36 3.02 -1.47 -10.11
N ILE A 37 1.76 -1.64 -9.73
CA ILE A 37 0.59 -1.26 -10.54
C ILE A 37 0.55 0.27 -10.71
N ALA A 38 0.74 1.04 -9.64
CA ALA A 38 0.73 2.50 -9.70
C ALA A 38 1.81 3.05 -10.62
N VAL A 39 3.04 2.53 -10.52
CA VAL A 39 4.15 2.95 -11.40
C VAL A 39 3.88 2.56 -12.84
N LYS A 40 3.38 1.35 -13.11
CA LYS A 40 3.03 0.92 -14.47
C LYS A 40 1.97 1.84 -15.08
N ILE A 41 0.89 2.09 -14.34
CA ILE A 41 -0.22 2.93 -14.82
C ILE A 41 0.24 4.37 -15.04
N LEU A 42 1.07 4.90 -14.14
CA LEU A 42 1.61 6.24 -14.24
C LEU A 42 2.54 6.40 -15.45
N VAL A 43 3.37 5.41 -15.76
CA VAL A 43 4.32 5.49 -16.87
C VAL A 43 3.64 5.24 -18.22
N GLU A 44 2.80 4.21 -18.33
CA GLU A 44 2.15 3.84 -19.61
C GLU A 44 1.02 4.80 -19.98
N TYR A 45 0.23 5.24 -19.01
CA TYR A 45 -0.98 6.03 -19.28
C TYR A 45 -0.88 7.49 -18.80
N LYS A 46 0.27 7.91 -18.26
CA LYS A 46 0.48 9.24 -17.65
C LYS A 46 -0.61 9.62 -16.63
N ASN A 47 -1.24 8.63 -15.99
CA ASN A 47 -2.39 8.86 -15.11
C ASN A 47 -1.94 9.23 -13.69
N ILE A 48 -1.70 10.53 -13.49
CA ILE A 48 -1.26 11.10 -12.20
C ILE A 48 -2.36 11.00 -11.14
N ALA A 49 -3.63 11.17 -11.53
CA ALA A 49 -4.75 11.08 -10.59
C ALA A 49 -4.82 9.71 -9.92
N PHE A 50 -4.63 8.62 -10.68
CA PHE A 50 -4.56 7.28 -10.13
C PHE A 50 -3.39 7.13 -9.13
N ALA A 51 -2.21 7.66 -9.48
CA ALA A 51 -1.04 7.61 -8.60
C ALA A 51 -1.28 8.37 -7.27
N LEU A 52 -1.99 9.51 -7.31
CA LEU A 52 -2.37 10.27 -6.11
C LEU A 52 -3.35 9.51 -5.22
N VAL A 53 -4.31 8.78 -5.80
CA VAL A 53 -5.22 7.90 -5.02
C VAL A 53 -4.44 6.81 -4.29
N ILE A 54 -3.44 6.22 -4.94
CA ILE A 54 -2.57 5.22 -4.31
C ILE A 54 -1.74 5.84 -3.18
N ILE A 55 -1.16 7.03 -3.39
CA ILE A 55 -0.45 7.76 -2.32
C ILE A 55 -1.38 8.01 -1.12
N TRP A 56 -2.61 8.45 -1.36
CA TRP A 56 -3.58 8.70 -0.29
C TRP A 56 -3.91 7.42 0.49
N ALA A 57 -4.09 6.29 -0.20
CA ALA A 57 -4.29 4.98 0.44
C ALA A 57 -3.07 4.57 1.30
N LEU A 58 -1.85 4.78 0.82
CA LEU A 58 -0.62 4.49 1.56
C LEU A 58 -0.46 5.37 2.80
N ILE A 59 -0.86 6.65 2.73
CA ILE A 59 -0.92 7.54 3.91
C ILE A 59 -1.93 7.00 4.93
N GLY A 60 -3.10 6.54 4.47
CA GLY A 60 -4.10 5.90 5.33
C GLY A 60 -3.56 4.65 6.05
N ILE A 61 -2.79 3.81 5.35
CA ILE A 61 -2.12 2.65 5.94
C ILE A 61 -1.11 3.09 7.03
N ILE A 62 -0.29 4.10 6.75
CA ILE A 62 0.65 4.65 7.74
C ILE A 62 -0.09 5.17 8.97
N GLY A 63 -1.13 5.98 8.78
CA GLY A 63 -1.94 6.52 9.87
C GLY A 63 -2.57 5.44 10.73
N ALA A 64 -3.13 4.40 10.11
CA ALA A 64 -3.69 3.25 10.82
C ALA A 64 -2.62 2.51 11.65
N HIS A 65 -1.44 2.26 11.08
CA HIS A 65 -0.38 1.57 11.80
C HIS A 65 0.27 2.39 12.92
N LEU A 66 0.32 3.72 12.79
CA LEU A 66 0.77 4.61 13.86
C LEU A 66 -0.22 4.67 15.04
N SER A 67 -1.49 4.35 14.81
CA SER A 67 -2.51 4.32 15.86
C SER A 67 -2.50 3.03 16.70
N TYR A 68 -1.79 1.99 16.28
CA TYR A 68 -1.69 0.74 17.03
C TYR A 68 -0.77 0.88 18.25
N GLN A 69 -1.10 0.15 19.33
CA GLN A 69 -0.30 0.11 20.56
C GLN A 69 1.13 -0.42 20.32
N SER A 70 1.30 -1.31 19.33
CA SER A 70 2.60 -1.73 18.82
C SER A 70 2.63 -1.51 17.30
N PRO A 71 3.14 -0.36 16.84
CA PRO A 71 3.23 -0.06 15.42
C PRO A 71 4.15 -1.04 14.69
N VAL A 72 3.67 -1.59 13.58
CA VAL A 72 4.49 -2.46 12.73
C VAL A 72 5.35 -1.60 11.81
N MET A 73 6.54 -1.26 12.29
CA MET A 73 7.43 -0.30 11.63
C MET A 73 7.81 -0.69 10.20
N ALA A 74 7.93 -2.00 9.93
CA ALA A 74 8.21 -2.51 8.59
C ALA A 74 7.14 -2.10 7.56
N ILE A 75 5.86 -2.11 7.94
CA ILE A 75 4.75 -1.73 7.04
C ILE A 75 4.80 -0.22 6.77
N ILE A 76 5.02 0.58 7.83
CA ILE A 76 5.14 2.04 7.73
C ILE A 76 6.28 2.44 6.80
N ILE A 77 7.47 1.87 7.00
CA ILE A 77 8.65 2.13 6.16
C ILE A 77 8.37 1.71 4.71
N THR A 78 7.80 0.54 4.48
CA THR A 78 7.48 0.06 3.13
C THR A 78 6.50 0.99 2.42
N ALA A 79 5.46 1.46 3.10
CA ALA A 79 4.51 2.42 2.56
C ALA A 79 5.17 3.78 2.26
N ALA A 80 6.00 4.29 3.17
CA ALA A 80 6.70 5.57 2.99
C ALA A 80 7.67 5.54 1.79
N ILE A 81 8.45 4.46 1.65
CA ILE A 81 9.34 4.26 0.49
C ILE A 81 8.51 4.18 -0.80
N SER A 82 7.37 3.50 -0.78
CA SER A 82 6.49 3.40 -1.95
C SER A 82 5.94 4.77 -2.37
N ILE A 83 5.51 5.60 -1.41
CA ILE A 83 5.08 6.99 -1.67
C ILE A 83 6.23 7.80 -2.31
N LEU A 84 7.46 7.66 -1.78
CA LEU A 84 8.63 8.36 -2.33
C LEU A 84 8.88 7.98 -3.78
N ILE A 85 8.86 6.68 -4.10
CA ILE A 85 9.06 6.17 -5.47
C ILE A 85 7.98 6.70 -6.42
N ILE A 86 6.70 6.64 -6.02
CA ILE A 86 5.60 7.15 -6.84
C ILE A 86 5.76 8.66 -7.07
N SER A 87 6.09 9.42 -6.03
CA SER A 87 6.29 10.87 -6.10
C SER A 87 7.40 11.24 -7.10
N ILE A 88 8.55 10.56 -7.03
CA ILE A 88 9.66 10.77 -7.98
C ILE A 88 9.21 10.47 -9.42
N LYS A 89 8.44 9.40 -9.62
CA LYS A 89 7.91 9.04 -10.95
C LYS A 89 6.92 10.09 -11.48
N ILE A 90 6.08 10.66 -10.62
CA ILE A 90 5.15 11.72 -11.02
C ILE A 90 5.93 12.94 -11.53
N ILE A 91 6.96 13.37 -10.80
CA ILE A 91 7.82 14.50 -11.21
C ILE A 91 8.45 14.22 -12.57
N LYS A 92 8.98 13.01 -12.78
CA LYS A 92 9.60 12.62 -14.05
C LYS A 92 8.60 12.64 -15.23
N VAL A 93 7.36 12.21 -15.01
CA VAL A 93 6.31 12.24 -16.03
C VAL A 93 5.88 13.67 -16.34
N LEU A 94 5.84 14.56 -15.35
CA LEU A 94 5.53 15.98 -15.56
C LEU A 94 6.63 16.72 -16.33
N SER A 95 7.88 16.30 -16.19
CA SER A 95 9.02 16.89 -16.91
C SER A 95 9.25 16.32 -18.33
N SER A 96 8.41 15.39 -18.79
CA SER A 96 8.58 14.65 -20.06
C SER A 96 7.42 14.82 -21.03
#